data_AF-A0A538M4N6-F1
#
_entry.id   AF-A0A538M4N6-F1
#
_cell.length_a   1.000
_cell.length_b   1.000
_cell.length_c   1.000
_cell.angle_alpha   90.00
_cell.angle_beta   90.00
_cell.angle_gamma   90.00
#
_symmetry.space_group_name_H-M   'P 1'
#
loop_
_entity.id
_entity.type
_entity.pdbx_description
1 polymer ?
#
loop_
_entity_poly.entity_id
_entity_poly.type
_entity_poly.pdbx_seq_one_letter_code
_entity_poly.pdbx_strand_id
1 'polypeptide(L)'
;MLPLLAGASAAGPAYLAEVSFTAKAQHGHLAKLSVTTGATIPRHPDAFIRSNPVVGFAWVDVGTSKAFVATIHPAIGRDSRQNPNGWHAHTVTLATGATAPNEFCLASIDSSPNAGIQVHGKTMRVNVRARVLPFAASAVDTAVGFTLQQDSACTSGLAVRIST
;
A
#
# COMPACT_ATOMS: atom_id res chain seq x y z
N MET A 1 -4.48 -20.60 -1.50
CA MET A 1 -5.65 -19.82 -1.96
C MET A 1 -5.97 -18.85 -0.84
N LEU A 2 -5.60 -17.58 -0.97
CA LEU A 2 -5.99 -16.60 0.07
C LEU A 2 -7.51 -16.43 0.01
N PRO A 3 -8.20 -16.37 1.16
CA PRO A 3 -9.62 -16.08 1.18
C PRO A 3 -9.89 -14.73 0.48
N LEU A 4 -11.04 -14.62 -0.19
CA LEU A 4 -11.63 -13.34 -0.57
C LEU A 4 -11.51 -12.36 0.61
N LEU A 5 -11.20 -11.09 0.35
CA LEU A 5 -11.03 -9.97 1.30
C LEU A 5 -12.26 -9.63 2.17
N ALA A 6 -13.19 -10.56 2.35
CA ALA A 6 -14.39 -10.38 3.15
C ALA A 6 -14.11 -10.80 4.61
N GLY A 7 -13.77 -9.85 5.48
CA GLY A 7 -13.67 -10.18 6.89
C GLY A 7 -13.53 -9.04 7.89
N ALA A 8 -12.72 -8.01 7.64
CA ALA A 8 -12.43 -7.05 8.72
C ALA A 8 -11.90 -5.68 8.28
N SER A 9 -12.49 -5.04 7.28
CA SER A 9 -12.10 -3.65 7.01
C SER A 9 -12.53 -2.73 8.16
N ALA A 10 -11.65 -1.79 8.52
CA ALA A 10 -12.00 -0.73 9.47
C ALA A 10 -12.35 0.56 8.73
N ALA A 11 -13.29 1.32 9.29
CA ALA A 11 -13.59 2.65 8.80
C ALA A 11 -12.33 3.53 8.87
N GLY A 12 -11.86 3.98 7.72
CA GLY A 12 -10.75 4.91 7.59
C GLY A 12 -11.21 6.28 7.09
N PRO A 13 -10.31 7.27 7.00
CA PRO A 13 -10.59 8.48 6.25
C PRO A 13 -10.99 8.14 4.82
N ALA A 14 -11.95 8.89 4.25
CA ALA A 14 -12.45 8.65 2.91
C ALA A 14 -11.37 8.73 1.80
N TYR A 15 -10.20 9.29 2.09
CA TYR A 15 -9.07 9.26 1.15
C TYR A 15 -8.35 7.91 1.11
N LEU A 16 -8.64 6.96 2.01
CA LEU A 16 -8.16 5.57 1.96
C LEU A 16 -9.19 4.60 1.38
N ALA A 17 -10.47 4.99 1.35
CA ALA A 17 -11.51 4.23 0.68
C ALA A 17 -11.26 4.23 -0.84
N GLU A 18 -10.85 3.08 -1.38
CA GLU A 18 -10.59 2.90 -2.81
C GLU A 18 -11.91 2.93 -3.60
N VAL A 19 -11.89 3.59 -4.75
CA VAL A 19 -13.04 3.73 -5.66
C VAL A 19 -12.73 3.09 -7.01
N SER A 20 -11.52 3.28 -7.52
CA SER A 20 -11.03 2.60 -8.72
C SER A 20 -9.51 2.59 -8.75
N PHE A 21 -8.94 1.57 -9.40
CA PHE A 21 -7.50 1.46 -9.59
C PHE A 21 -7.16 1.03 -11.01
N THR A 22 -5.90 1.22 -11.38
CA THR A 22 -5.33 0.66 -12.61
C THR A 22 -3.94 0.13 -12.34
N ALA A 23 -3.56 -0.96 -13.01
CA ALA A 23 -2.18 -1.41 -13.14
C ALA A 23 -1.92 -1.80 -14.59
N LYS A 24 -1.00 -1.10 -15.27
CA LYS A 24 -0.70 -1.34 -16.70
C LYS A 24 0.80 -1.33 -16.96
N ALA A 25 1.26 -2.28 -17.77
CA ALA A 25 2.59 -2.21 -18.35
C ALA A 25 2.59 -1.20 -19.50
N GLN A 26 3.65 -0.41 -19.62
CA GLN A 26 3.90 0.50 -20.73
C GLN A 26 5.29 0.20 -21.31
N HIS A 27 5.32 -0.08 -22.62
CA HIS A 27 6.53 -0.37 -23.40
C HIS A 27 7.45 -1.46 -22.76
N GLY A 28 6.90 -2.39 -21.98
CA GLY A 28 7.61 -3.52 -21.37
C GLY A 28 8.57 -3.19 -20.21
N HIS A 29 8.91 -1.92 -19.97
CA HIS A 29 9.91 -1.53 -18.96
C HIS A 29 9.37 -0.59 -17.87
N LEU A 30 8.15 -0.06 -18.05
CA LEU A 30 7.47 0.80 -17.10
C LEU A 30 6.15 0.16 -16.68
N ALA A 31 5.83 0.24 -15.40
CA ALA A 31 4.49 0.00 -14.90
C ALA A 31 3.87 1.33 -14.46
N LYS A 32 2.62 1.55 -14.89
CA LYS A 32 1.78 2.68 -14.51
C LYS A 32 0.68 2.17 -13.59
N LEU A 33 0.74 2.57 -12.34
CA LEU A 33 -0.24 2.26 -11.32
C LEU A 33 -1.05 3.51 -11.01
N SER A 34 -2.33 3.35 -10.69
CA SER A 34 -3.12 4.44 -10.12
C SER A 34 -4.17 3.91 -9.17
N VAL A 35 -4.53 4.76 -8.21
CA VAL A 35 -5.65 4.56 -7.28
C VAL A 35 -6.39 5.88 -7.18
N THR A 36 -7.72 5.82 -7.23
CA THR A 36 -8.63 6.93 -6.98
C THR A 36 -9.49 6.59 -5.78
N THR A 37 -9.67 7.56 -4.89
CA THR A 37 -10.29 7.32 -3.59
C THR A 37 -11.51 8.21 -3.37
N GLY A 38 -12.22 8.01 -2.25
CA GLY A 38 -13.44 8.75 -1.92
C GLY A 38 -13.21 10.25 -1.67
N ALA A 39 -12.02 10.65 -1.21
CA ALA A 39 -11.67 12.03 -0.88
C ALA A 39 -10.25 12.42 -1.32
N THR A 40 -9.89 13.70 -1.18
CA THR A 40 -8.56 14.21 -1.56
C THR A 40 -7.47 13.51 -0.74
N ILE A 41 -6.49 12.92 -1.43
CA ILE A 41 -5.33 12.29 -0.80
C ILE A 41 -4.39 13.39 -0.30
N PRO A 42 -4.04 13.40 0.99
CA PRO A 42 -3.14 14.41 1.53
C PRO A 42 -1.73 14.20 0.98
N ARG A 43 -1.11 15.29 0.48
CA ARG A 43 0.29 15.26 -0.02
C ARG A 43 1.32 15.18 1.10
N HIS A 44 0.94 15.62 2.29
CA HIS A 44 1.75 15.67 3.49
C HIS A 44 0.99 15.06 4.66
N PRO A 45 1.67 14.58 5.72
CA PRO A 45 0.99 13.94 6.83
C PRO A 45 0.01 14.86 7.56
N ASP A 46 -1.26 14.48 7.57
CA ASP A 46 -2.30 15.04 8.44
C ASP A 46 -2.29 14.35 9.81
N ALA A 47 -3.30 14.64 10.64
CA ALA A 47 -3.42 14.06 11.98
C ALA A 47 -3.57 12.53 11.93
N PHE A 48 -4.36 11.99 10.98
CA PHE A 48 -4.57 10.56 10.88
C PHE A 48 -3.28 9.83 10.49
N ILE A 49 -2.56 10.34 9.48
CA ILE A 49 -1.27 9.77 9.07
C ILE A 49 -0.25 9.81 10.20
N ARG A 50 -0.22 10.88 10.99
CA ARG A 50 0.70 11.00 12.13
C ARG A 50 0.36 10.07 13.29
N SER A 51 -0.90 9.66 13.41
CA SER A 51 -1.36 8.73 14.46
C SER A 51 -1.17 7.24 14.12
N ASN A 52 -0.83 6.91 12.88
CA ASN A 52 -0.60 5.53 12.45
C ASN A 52 0.89 5.29 12.16
N PRO A 53 1.44 4.10 12.49
CA PRO A 53 2.82 3.75 12.16
C PRO A 53 3.12 3.93 10.67
N VAL A 54 2.22 3.41 9.82
CA VAL A 54 2.28 3.54 8.35
C VAL A 54 0.87 3.68 7.80
N VAL A 55 0.71 4.57 6.83
CA VAL A 55 -0.49 4.70 6.00
C VAL A 55 -0.10 4.51 4.54
N GLY A 56 -0.91 3.79 3.77
CA GLY A 56 -0.52 3.39 2.43
C GLY A 56 -1.66 3.08 1.46
N PHE A 57 -1.27 2.95 0.20
CA PHE A 57 -2.03 2.23 -0.82
C PHE A 57 -1.21 1.05 -1.31
N ALA A 58 -1.84 -0.09 -1.50
CA ALA A 58 -1.22 -1.31 -2.01
C ALA A 58 -1.84 -1.70 -3.34
N TRP A 59 -1.02 -2.10 -4.31
CA TRP A 59 -1.43 -2.89 -5.48
C TRP A 59 -0.96 -4.31 -5.24
N VAL A 60 -1.89 -5.26 -5.24
CA VAL A 60 -1.67 -6.60 -4.68
C VAL A 60 -1.86 -7.67 -5.76
N ASP A 61 -0.91 -8.59 -5.84
CA ASP A 61 -1.07 -9.91 -6.47
C ASP A 61 -1.45 -10.89 -5.36
N VAL A 62 -2.73 -11.23 -5.29
CA VAL A 62 -3.31 -12.13 -4.29
C VAL A 62 -2.84 -13.56 -4.54
N GLY A 63 -2.52 -13.92 -5.78
CA GLY A 63 -1.96 -15.23 -6.13
C GLY A 63 -0.61 -15.49 -5.45
N THR A 64 0.21 -14.44 -5.30
CA THR A 64 1.57 -14.56 -4.72
C THR A 64 1.72 -13.93 -3.33
N SER A 65 0.68 -13.29 -2.80
CA SER A 65 0.73 -12.50 -1.54
C SER A 65 1.77 -11.38 -1.56
N LYS A 66 2.11 -10.87 -2.75
CA LYS A 66 3.06 -9.78 -2.90
C LYS A 66 2.33 -8.49 -3.22
N ALA A 67 2.85 -7.39 -2.70
CA ALA A 67 2.31 -6.07 -2.96
C ALA A 67 3.41 -5.07 -3.33
N PHE A 68 3.08 -4.17 -4.24
CA PHE A 68 3.78 -2.90 -4.36
C PHE A 68 2.97 -1.86 -3.59
N VAL A 69 3.61 -1.11 -2.71
CA VAL A 69 2.93 -0.14 -1.85
C VAL A 69 3.49 1.27 -2.05
N ALA A 70 2.61 2.25 -1.99
CA ALA A 70 2.96 3.65 -1.79
C ALA A 70 2.57 4.06 -0.37
N THR A 71 3.54 4.45 0.45
CA THR A 71 3.38 4.67 1.89
C THR A 71 3.82 6.05 2.31
N ILE A 72 3.26 6.51 3.42
CA ILE A 72 3.69 7.69 4.17
C ILE A 72 3.67 7.35 5.66
N HIS A 73 4.79 7.58 6.34
CA HIS A 73 4.96 7.09 7.72
C HIS A 73 5.89 7.97 8.57
N PRO A 74 5.48 9.21 8.91
CA PRO A 74 6.31 10.10 9.70
C PRO A 74 6.57 9.60 11.12
N ALA A 75 5.72 8.71 11.65
CA ALA A 75 5.78 8.25 13.04
C ALA A 75 7.00 7.34 13.32
N ILE A 76 7.48 6.61 12.31
CA ILE A 76 8.61 5.67 12.43
C ILE A 76 9.91 6.20 11.79
N GLY A 77 9.93 7.50 11.44
CA GLY A 77 11.10 8.18 10.91
C GLY A 77 11.17 8.23 9.38
N ARG A 78 12.37 8.51 8.86
CA ARG A 78 12.66 8.73 7.44
C ARG A 78 13.46 7.57 6.87
N ASP A 79 12.94 6.93 5.84
CA ASP A 79 13.60 5.83 5.10
C ASP A 79 13.77 6.15 3.61
N SER A 80 13.01 7.10 3.07
CA SER A 80 13.14 7.57 1.69
C SER A 80 14.11 8.75 1.57
N ARG A 81 15.11 8.61 0.69
CA ARG A 81 15.93 9.73 0.22
C ARG A 81 15.25 10.55 -0.87
N GLN A 82 14.30 9.96 -1.59
CA GLN A 82 13.59 10.62 -2.69
C GLN A 82 12.52 11.58 -2.16
N ASN A 83 11.70 11.12 -1.21
CA ASN A 83 10.59 11.88 -0.63
C ASN A 83 10.56 11.71 0.91
N PRO A 84 11.50 12.32 1.66
CA PRO A 84 11.68 12.05 3.09
C PRO A 84 10.48 12.46 3.98
N ASN A 85 9.59 13.32 3.49
CA ASN A 85 8.42 13.80 4.24
C ASN A 85 7.10 13.56 3.48
N GLY A 86 7.09 12.62 2.55
CA GLY A 86 5.94 12.36 1.69
C GLY A 86 5.80 10.89 1.31
N TRP A 87 4.96 10.66 0.31
CA TRP A 87 4.72 9.33 -0.23
C TRP A 87 5.96 8.77 -0.93
N HIS A 88 6.29 7.53 -0.62
CA HIS A 88 7.38 6.77 -1.25
C HIS A 88 6.98 5.30 -1.37
N ALA A 89 7.80 4.50 -2.05
CA ALA A 89 7.41 3.14 -2.43
C ALA A 89 8.18 2.06 -1.69
N HIS A 90 7.51 0.93 -1.47
CA HIS A 90 8.09 -0.33 -1.04
C HIS A 90 7.51 -1.50 -1.84
N THR A 91 8.23 -2.62 -1.85
CA THR A 91 7.67 -3.94 -2.18
C THR A 91 7.60 -4.76 -0.90
N VAL A 92 6.51 -5.50 -0.72
CA VAL A 92 6.28 -6.27 0.51
C VAL A 92 5.71 -7.65 0.19
N THR A 93 5.92 -8.59 1.11
CA THR A 93 5.25 -9.88 1.13
C THR A 93 4.32 -9.94 2.35
N LEU A 94 3.11 -10.47 2.14
CA LEU A 94 2.08 -10.64 3.15
C LEU A 94 1.96 -12.11 3.57
N ALA A 95 1.52 -12.32 4.81
CA ALA A 95 1.20 -13.65 5.34
C ALA A 95 -0.18 -13.64 6.02
N THR A 96 -0.80 -14.80 6.12
CA THR A 96 -2.01 -14.98 6.94
C THR A 96 -1.67 -15.03 8.43
N GLY A 97 -2.69 -14.99 9.29
CA GLY A 97 -2.53 -15.22 10.74
C GLY A 97 -2.60 -13.95 11.59
N ALA A 98 -2.98 -12.82 11.00
CA ALA A 98 -3.25 -11.61 11.77
C ALA A 98 -4.52 -11.78 12.64
N THR A 99 -4.55 -11.07 13.76
CA THR A 99 -5.69 -11.01 14.66
C THR A 99 -6.73 -10.05 14.08
N ALA A 100 -8.00 -10.47 14.02
CA ALA A 100 -9.08 -9.57 13.65
C ALA A 100 -9.09 -8.31 14.56
N PRO A 101 -9.29 -7.09 14.02
CA PRO A 101 -9.79 -6.82 12.67
C PRO A 101 -8.69 -6.57 11.63
N ASN A 102 -7.48 -7.12 11.80
CA ASN A 102 -6.44 -7.02 10.78
C ASN A 102 -6.56 -8.21 9.80
N GLU A 103 -6.22 -8.02 8.53
CA GLU A 103 -6.41 -9.04 7.49
C GLU A 103 -5.16 -9.90 7.25
N PHE A 104 -3.99 -9.27 7.23
CA PHE A 104 -2.72 -9.94 6.91
C PHE A 104 -1.61 -9.51 7.85
N CYS A 105 -0.67 -10.40 8.09
CA CYS A 105 0.62 -10.03 8.67
C CYS A 105 1.53 -9.45 7.59
N LEU A 106 2.27 -8.40 7.93
CA LEU A 106 3.41 -7.96 7.12
C LEU A 106 4.55 -8.96 7.33
N ALA A 107 4.83 -9.80 6.34
CA ALA A 107 5.87 -10.83 6.46
C ALA A 107 7.27 -10.24 6.23
N SER A 108 7.42 -9.40 5.20
CA SER A 108 8.68 -8.74 4.88
C SER A 108 8.47 -7.43 4.12
N ILE A 109 9.44 -6.52 4.28
CA ILE A 109 9.68 -5.42 3.36
C ILE A 109 10.85 -5.85 2.48
N ASP A 110 10.58 -6.10 1.20
CA ASP A 110 11.53 -6.73 0.30
C ASP A 110 12.46 -5.70 -0.37
N SER A 111 11.96 -4.48 -0.61
CA SER A 111 12.76 -3.37 -1.17
C SER A 111 12.06 -2.01 -1.02
N SER A 112 12.84 -0.92 -1.17
CA SER A 112 12.35 0.46 -1.19
C SER A 112 12.72 1.15 -2.52
N PRO A 113 12.04 0.80 -3.64
CA PRO A 113 12.44 1.26 -4.95
C PRO A 113 12.12 2.74 -5.16
N ASN A 114 12.89 3.40 -6.03
CA ASN A 114 12.50 4.70 -6.56
C ASN A 114 11.26 4.56 -7.44
N ALA A 115 10.27 5.41 -7.20
CA ALA A 115 9.05 5.49 -8.00
C ALA A 115 8.65 6.95 -8.20
N GLY A 116 8.13 7.29 -9.38
CA GLY A 116 7.52 8.58 -9.63
C GLY A 116 6.10 8.59 -9.08
N ILE A 117 5.88 9.23 -7.93
CA ILE A 117 4.56 9.32 -7.28
C ILE A 117 4.01 10.73 -7.47
N GLN A 118 2.80 10.84 -8.00
CA GLN A 118 2.07 12.10 -8.12
C GLN A 118 0.70 11.96 -7.47
N VAL A 119 0.37 12.91 -6.59
CA VAL A 119 -0.96 13.03 -5.98
C VAL A 119 -1.67 14.27 -6.50
N HIS A 120 -2.85 14.08 -7.09
CA HIS A 120 -3.71 15.16 -7.58
C HIS A 120 -5.16 14.92 -7.17
N GLY A 121 -5.65 15.72 -6.22
CA GLY A 121 -6.98 15.55 -5.65
C GLY A 121 -7.13 14.15 -5.05
N LYS A 122 -8.11 13.40 -5.55
CA LYS A 122 -8.44 12.04 -5.08
C LYS A 122 -7.61 10.93 -5.72
N THR A 123 -6.71 11.25 -6.65
CA THR A 123 -5.98 10.25 -7.44
C THR A 123 -4.49 10.31 -7.15
N MET A 124 -3.91 9.15 -6.86
CA MET A 124 -2.47 8.92 -6.88
C MET A 124 -2.08 8.16 -8.15
N ARG A 125 -1.03 8.62 -8.82
CA ARG A 125 -0.41 7.94 -9.96
C ARG A 125 1.01 7.56 -9.60
N VAL A 126 1.41 6.35 -9.95
CA VAL A 126 2.75 5.82 -9.72
C VAL A 126 3.35 5.31 -11.01
N ASN A 127 4.54 5.78 -11.32
CA ASN A 127 5.38 5.30 -12.41
C ASN A 127 6.58 4.57 -11.81
N VAL A 128 6.69 3.27 -12.06
CA VAL A 128 7.76 2.43 -11.49
C VAL A 128 8.35 1.53 -12.57
N ARG A 129 9.66 1.24 -12.51
CA ARG A 129 10.29 0.33 -13.47
C ARG A 129 9.69 -1.05 -13.33
N ALA A 130 9.26 -1.68 -14.42
CA ALA A 130 8.58 -2.97 -14.36
C ALA A 130 9.42 -4.05 -13.64
N ARG A 131 10.74 -4.05 -13.87
CA ARG A 131 11.67 -5.00 -13.24
C ARG A 131 11.83 -4.90 -11.71
N VAL A 132 11.33 -3.83 -11.08
CA VAL A 132 11.38 -3.69 -9.62
C VAL A 132 10.06 -4.04 -8.95
N LEU A 133 9.00 -4.27 -9.74
CA LEU A 133 7.76 -4.81 -9.18
C LEU A 133 7.99 -6.26 -8.76
N PRO A 134 7.34 -6.72 -7.68
CA PRO A 134 7.44 -8.11 -7.24
C PRO A 134 6.61 -9.07 -8.12
N PHE A 135 5.85 -8.53 -9.08
CA PHE A 135 4.94 -9.20 -10.00
C PHE A 135 4.85 -8.44 -11.33
N ALA A 136 4.24 -9.06 -12.35
CA ALA A 136 3.86 -8.34 -13.57
C ALA A 136 2.67 -7.40 -13.29
N ALA A 137 2.63 -6.20 -13.88
CA ALA A 137 1.54 -5.24 -13.64
C ALA A 137 0.14 -5.80 -13.96
N SER A 138 0.05 -6.76 -14.90
CA SER A 138 -1.19 -7.45 -15.25
C SER A 138 -1.63 -8.51 -14.22
N ALA A 139 -0.78 -8.85 -13.26
CA ALA A 139 -1.08 -9.78 -12.16
C ALA A 139 -1.65 -9.07 -10.93
N VAL A 140 -1.85 -7.75 -10.98
CA VAL A 140 -2.50 -7.02 -9.88
C VAL A 140 -4.00 -7.33 -9.90
N ASP A 141 -4.46 -7.98 -8.84
CA ASP A 141 -5.87 -8.35 -8.66
C ASP A 141 -6.68 -7.20 -8.06
N THR A 142 -6.07 -6.39 -7.20
CA THR A 142 -6.76 -5.32 -6.46
C THR A 142 -5.81 -4.20 -6.05
N ALA A 143 -6.39 -3.05 -5.69
CA ALA A 143 -5.71 -2.06 -4.88
C ALA A 143 -6.54 -1.67 -3.66
N VAL A 144 -5.86 -1.39 -2.55
CA VAL A 144 -6.52 -1.05 -1.26
C VAL A 144 -5.79 0.06 -0.54
N GLY A 145 -6.53 0.90 0.18
CA GLY A 145 -5.96 1.75 1.24
C GLY A 145 -5.73 0.93 2.50
N PHE A 146 -4.64 1.20 3.21
CA PHE A 146 -4.28 0.44 4.41
C PHE A 146 -3.58 1.28 5.48
N THR A 147 -3.56 0.71 6.69
CA THR A 147 -2.68 1.12 7.78
C THR A 147 -1.92 -0.09 8.32
N LEU A 148 -0.74 0.12 8.92
CA LEU A 148 -0.11 -0.92 9.73
C LEU A 148 -0.51 -0.76 11.20
N GLN A 149 -0.81 -1.88 11.84
CA GLN A 149 -1.21 -1.99 13.23
C GLN A 149 -0.24 -2.93 13.96
N GLN A 150 -0.05 -2.71 15.26
CA GLN A 150 0.67 -3.68 16.08
C GLN A 150 -0.19 -4.94 16.25
N ASP A 151 0.41 -6.11 16.09
CA ASP A 151 -0.25 -7.39 16.24
C ASP A 151 0.74 -8.47 16.65
N SER A 152 0.58 -9.01 17.86
CA SER A 152 1.48 -10.03 18.40
C SER A 152 1.30 -11.42 17.75
N ALA A 153 0.21 -11.65 17.00
CA ALA A 153 0.06 -12.87 16.23
C ALA A 153 0.98 -12.89 15.00
N CYS A 154 1.42 -11.72 14.54
CA CYS A 154 2.36 -11.59 13.43
C CYS A 154 3.80 -11.68 13.89
N THR A 155 4.62 -12.48 13.20
CA THR A 155 6.06 -12.64 13.52
C THR A 155 6.82 -11.31 13.48
N SER A 156 6.44 -10.39 12.57
CA SER A 156 7.00 -9.04 12.49
C SER A 156 6.49 -8.09 13.58
N GLY A 157 5.46 -8.49 14.34
CA GLY A 157 4.71 -7.62 15.24
C GLY A 157 3.77 -6.66 14.51
N LEU A 158 3.66 -6.74 13.18
CA LEU A 158 2.89 -5.79 12.36
C LEU A 158 1.86 -6.51 11.50
N ALA A 159 0.62 -6.05 11.58
CA ALA A 159 -0.47 -6.46 10.71
C ALA A 159 -0.95 -5.31 9.82
N VAL A 160 -1.46 -5.67 8.66
CA VAL A 160 -2.14 -4.79 7.72
C VAL A 160 -3.61 -4.74 8.10
N ARG A 161 -4.13 -3.52 8.24
CA ARG A 161 -5.55 -3.24 8.35
C ARG A 161 -6.03 -2.51 7.11
N ILE A 162 -6.95 -3.12 6.37
CA ILE A 162 -7.54 -2.54 5.16
C ILE A 162 -8.58 -1.49 5.56
N SER A 163 -8.55 -0.36 4.85
CA SER A 163 -9.50 0.73 5.00
C SER A 163 -10.59 0.64 3.94
N THR A 164 -11.85 0.77 4.37
CA THR A 164 -13.02 0.91 3.50
C THR A 164 -13.75 2.22 3.78
#